data_AF-V9G0M5-F1
#
_entry.id   AF-V9G0M5-F1
#
_cell.length_a   1.000
_cell.length_b   1.000
_cell.length_c   1.000
_cell.angle_alpha   90.00
_cell.angle_beta   90.00
_cell.angle_gamma   90.00
#
_symmetry.space_group_name_H-M   'P 1'
#
loop_
_entity.id
_entity.type
_entity.pdbx_description
1 polymer ?
#
loop_
_entity_poly.entity_id
_entity_poly.type
_entity_poly.pdbx_seq_one_letter_code
_entity_poly.pdbx_strand_id
1 'polypeptide(L)'
;MKKSHPMSPSPSSTRGPRSVSPPKGSPVHGEGKISLRVDQPVEGCTMMTHAFFRSGDGDIDDKDVDMQFHWYRSSMRRACANSECTRHTSDGAGNILLLVAKIECVQCCRLGISREHSCFCSPDCFRLAWHKHKQLHDTQALVEAQLRQGIDFPWKSQLHNMDTFCPLPKESWVKVQDENRSYSPTAADVGHVIRVECKATKRVGGGVLTKTVDTGLVLPFPPMPPRRQMLANVNEERLTPRLRQIGVFRVLTYNILAEIYATRQMYPYCPIWALSWSFRRELLKRELQSYNADIICLQEVQGDHYKSFFAPMMEEWGYEGWYLKKSRESMGLEGKVDGCALFYKRNRFILKERYPVDFNELANDFLKQVQTEYDLDYQGPSMAAREMFLSTLNKMRQRLQRDNVAQITVLEVVPANNEMVARKSQSGPLICVANVHIFSNPKFPDVKMWQTNMLAKQLERVTLNRNLPTILCGDFNSEPSSAVYEFMTRNHVPLDHPDIQHPPPQLANIYASLDLEHNIGFASAYASVFGAEPEYTNYTGHWTGVVDYVWYTPETLTPFAGLKVHPPEVLEAYSKTALPNCQFLSDHIPLCLDFSIKAAAINNGRY
;
A
#
# COMPACT_ATOMS: atom_id res chain seq x y z
N MET A 1 75.31 -38.57 -12.89
CA MET A 1 76.43 -37.81 -12.27
C MET A 1 75.89 -37.07 -11.04
N LYS A 2 76.54 -37.27 -9.87
CA LYS A 2 76.74 -36.39 -8.68
C LYS A 2 75.70 -35.28 -8.38
N LYS A 3 75.29 -34.95 -7.15
CA LYS A 3 75.64 -35.31 -5.76
C LYS A 3 74.61 -34.63 -4.80
N SER A 4 74.57 -35.15 -3.59
CA SER A 4 73.85 -34.78 -2.34
C SER A 4 74.21 -33.42 -1.67
N HIS A 5 73.24 -32.84 -0.92
CA HIS A 5 73.22 -32.07 0.39
C HIS A 5 74.51 -31.44 1.01
N PRO A 6 74.48 -30.58 2.09
CA PRO A 6 73.53 -29.58 2.67
C PRO A 6 74.20 -28.29 3.33
N MET A 7 73.41 -27.46 4.06
CA MET A 7 73.69 -26.57 5.24
C MET A 7 74.56 -25.25 5.18
N SER A 8 73.91 -24.10 5.56
CA SER A 8 74.27 -22.89 6.42
C SER A 8 75.71 -22.27 6.48
N PRO A 9 76.03 -21.06 7.08
CA PRO A 9 75.29 -19.90 7.67
C PRO A 9 75.81 -18.44 7.29
N SER A 10 75.08 -17.37 7.70
CA SER A 10 75.42 -15.95 8.15
C SER A 10 76.63 -15.12 7.58
N PRO A 11 76.66 -13.74 7.52
CA PRO A 11 76.52 -12.84 8.70
C PRO A 11 76.02 -11.36 8.52
N SER A 12 75.95 -10.72 9.69
CA SER A 12 75.65 -9.35 10.16
C SER A 12 76.03 -8.10 9.33
N SER A 13 75.25 -7.01 9.49
CA SER A 13 75.79 -5.69 9.89
C SER A 13 74.74 -4.78 10.55
N THR A 14 75.20 -3.99 11.54
CA THR A 14 74.45 -3.09 12.44
C THR A 14 74.92 -1.63 12.32
N ARG A 15 73.96 -0.68 12.39
CA ARG A 15 73.98 0.75 12.87
C ARG A 15 74.93 1.75 12.16
N GLY A 16 74.61 3.01 11.83
CA GLY A 16 73.53 4.03 12.00
C GLY A 16 74.04 5.34 11.29
N PRO A 17 73.56 6.60 11.49
CA PRO A 17 72.40 7.14 12.23
C PRO A 17 71.49 8.14 11.45
N ARG A 18 70.39 8.49 12.15
CA ARG A 18 69.33 9.53 12.03
C ARG A 18 69.55 10.80 11.18
N SER A 19 68.48 11.22 10.47
CA SER A 19 68.06 12.63 10.34
C SER A 19 66.55 12.78 10.58
N VAL A 20 66.18 13.97 11.07
CA VAL A 20 64.97 14.30 11.84
C VAL A 20 63.86 14.84 10.94
N SER A 21 62.62 14.40 11.16
CA SER A 21 61.40 15.05 10.65
C SER A 21 60.69 15.81 11.80
N PRO A 22 60.04 16.95 11.53
CA PRO A 22 59.61 17.91 12.56
C PRO A 22 58.41 17.43 13.40
N PRO A 23 58.15 18.08 14.55
CA PRO A 23 57.25 17.56 15.59
C PRO A 23 55.76 17.71 15.24
N LYS A 24 54.99 16.78 15.81
CA LYS A 24 53.52 16.78 15.88
C LYS A 24 52.99 18.16 16.30
N GLY A 25 52.34 18.84 15.35
CA GLY A 25 51.35 19.88 15.64
C GLY A 25 49.97 19.24 15.78
N SER A 26 49.23 19.70 16.77
CA SER A 26 47.91 19.33 17.31
C SER A 26 46.89 18.64 16.37
N PRO A 27 46.00 17.78 16.90
CA PRO A 27 44.87 17.27 16.12
C PRO A 27 44.01 18.45 15.68
N VAL A 28 43.89 18.65 14.36
CA VAL A 28 42.89 19.55 13.80
C VAL A 28 41.54 18.90 14.09
N HIS A 29 40.69 19.59 14.87
CA HIS A 29 39.33 19.18 15.21
C HIS A 29 38.59 18.66 13.97
N GLY A 30 37.99 17.47 14.07
CA GLY A 30 37.18 16.89 13.00
C GLY A 30 35.99 17.79 12.67
N GLU A 31 36.00 18.38 11.47
CA GLU A 31 34.86 19.12 10.94
C GLU A 31 33.67 18.17 10.76
N GLY A 32 32.55 18.48 11.42
CA GLY A 32 31.33 17.68 11.28
C GLY A 32 30.70 17.81 9.89
N LYS A 33 29.91 16.81 9.47
CA LYS A 33 29.27 16.75 8.14
C LYS A 33 27.76 16.51 8.27
N ILE A 34 26.97 17.25 7.47
CA ILE A 34 25.52 17.04 7.34
C ILE A 34 25.25 16.06 6.18
N SER A 35 24.50 15.00 6.45
CA SER A 35 23.83 14.19 5.44
C SER A 35 22.39 14.68 5.31
N LEU A 36 21.95 15.05 4.11
CA LEU A 36 20.59 15.51 3.82
C LEU A 36 20.05 14.73 2.62
N ARG A 37 18.83 14.22 2.72
CA ARG A 37 18.08 13.57 1.63
C ARG A 37 16.61 13.96 1.69
N VAL A 38 15.98 14.02 0.54
CA VAL A 38 14.54 14.28 0.36
C VAL A 38 14.05 13.38 -0.77
N ASP A 39 12.83 12.90 -0.64
CA ASP A 39 12.18 12.05 -1.64
C ASP A 39 11.77 12.84 -2.89
N GLN A 40 11.31 12.11 -3.90
CA GLN A 40 10.76 12.67 -5.12
C GLN A 40 9.48 13.48 -4.82
N PRO A 41 9.43 14.79 -5.14
CA PRO A 41 8.22 15.58 -4.93
C PRO A 41 7.09 15.19 -5.87
N VAL A 42 5.90 15.07 -5.31
CA VAL A 42 4.62 14.95 -6.00
C VAL A 42 3.67 16.00 -5.43
N GLU A 43 2.92 16.67 -6.30
CA GLU A 43 1.89 17.64 -5.92
C GLU A 43 0.95 17.07 -4.85
N GLY A 44 0.74 17.81 -3.77
CA GLY A 44 -0.14 17.44 -2.66
C GLY A 44 0.42 16.40 -1.69
N CYS A 45 1.56 15.77 -1.99
CA CYS A 45 2.18 14.75 -1.13
C CYS A 45 3.27 15.38 -0.26
N THR A 46 3.09 15.34 1.06
CA THR A 46 4.09 15.85 2.00
C THR A 46 5.39 15.06 1.93
N MET A 47 6.49 15.75 1.74
CA MET A 47 7.84 15.21 1.83
C MET A 47 8.47 15.53 3.19
N MET A 48 9.30 14.61 3.68
CA MET A 48 10.09 14.79 4.91
C MET A 48 11.58 14.81 4.59
N THR A 49 12.34 15.65 5.28
CA THR A 49 13.80 15.63 5.16
C THR A 49 14.41 14.57 6.08
N HIS A 50 15.27 13.73 5.51
CA HIS A 50 16.14 12.82 6.25
C HIS A 50 17.51 13.49 6.42
N ALA A 51 17.70 14.14 7.57
CA ALA A 51 18.91 14.87 7.90
C ALA A 51 19.60 14.29 9.13
N PHE A 52 20.93 14.16 9.09
CA PHE A 52 21.76 13.68 10.19
C PHE A 52 23.08 14.46 10.24
N PHE A 53 23.57 14.71 11.45
CA PHE A 53 24.87 15.33 11.70
C PHE A 53 25.89 14.27 12.14
N ARG A 54 27.06 14.22 11.51
CA ARG A 54 28.17 13.34 11.92
C ARG A 54 29.36 14.18 12.38
N SER A 55 29.91 13.88 13.56
CA SER A 55 31.16 14.49 14.03
C SER A 55 32.37 13.63 13.70
N GLY A 56 33.57 14.21 13.75
CA GLY A 56 34.83 13.49 13.54
C GLY A 56 35.11 12.36 14.54
N ASP A 57 34.48 12.41 15.73
CA ASP A 57 34.70 11.45 16.83
C ASP A 57 33.57 10.42 16.99
N GLY A 58 32.60 10.38 16.07
CA GLY A 58 31.43 9.47 16.13
C GLY A 58 30.09 10.17 15.87
N ASP A 59 29.01 9.39 15.84
CA ASP A 59 27.64 9.92 15.72
C ASP A 59 27.32 10.72 17.01
N ILE A 60 27.11 12.04 16.87
CA ILE A 60 26.65 12.90 17.97
C ILE A 60 25.15 12.67 18.15
N ASP A 61 24.69 12.59 19.40
CA ASP A 61 23.27 12.55 19.76
C ASP A 61 22.57 13.81 19.24
N ASP A 62 21.38 13.69 18.64
CA ASP A 62 20.63 14.76 17.94
C ASP A 62 20.36 16.01 18.81
N LYS A 63 20.66 15.95 20.11
CA LYS A 63 20.43 16.99 21.14
C LYS A 63 21.45 18.14 21.11
N ASP A 64 22.65 17.95 20.54
CA ASP A 64 23.73 18.96 20.58
C ASP A 64 23.73 19.93 19.38
N VAL A 65 22.87 19.70 18.39
CA VAL A 65 22.83 20.46 17.14
C VAL A 65 21.39 20.88 16.83
N ASP A 66 21.18 22.17 16.63
CA ASP A 66 19.89 22.69 16.17
C ASP A 66 19.85 22.73 14.64
N MET A 67 18.84 22.12 14.01
CA MET A 67 18.71 22.04 12.55
C MET A 67 17.50 22.82 12.06
N GLN A 68 17.75 23.82 11.21
CA GLN A 68 16.73 24.61 10.53
C GLN A 68 16.67 24.27 9.05
N PHE A 69 15.45 24.14 8.53
CA PHE A 69 15.20 23.73 7.15
C PHE A 69 14.47 24.83 6.40
N HIS A 70 15.03 25.25 5.27
CA HIS A 70 14.45 26.25 4.39
C HIS A 70 14.22 25.66 3.01
N TRP A 71 13.07 25.96 2.43
CA TRP A 71 12.66 25.41 1.15
C TRP A 71 12.61 26.51 0.10
N TYR A 72 13.12 26.16 -1.08
CA TYR A 72 13.15 27.04 -2.23
C TYR A 72 12.63 26.31 -3.45
N ARG A 73 11.90 27.03 -4.30
CA ARG A 73 11.52 26.57 -5.63
C ARG A 73 12.41 27.24 -6.67
N SER A 74 12.75 26.52 -7.74
CA SER A 74 13.38 27.15 -8.89
C SER A 74 12.51 28.29 -9.41
N SER A 75 13.10 29.43 -9.75
CA SER A 75 12.33 30.58 -10.28
C SER A 75 11.66 30.29 -11.63
N MET A 76 12.14 29.26 -12.33
CA MET A 76 11.68 28.86 -13.64
C MET A 76 11.24 27.40 -13.63
N ARG A 77 10.16 27.10 -14.34
CA ARG A 77 9.73 25.74 -14.63
C ARG A 77 10.80 25.04 -15.48
N ARG A 78 11.16 23.83 -15.07
CA ARG A 78 12.24 23.01 -15.66
C ARG A 78 11.72 21.79 -16.42
N ALA A 79 10.43 21.52 -16.38
CA ALA A 79 9.83 20.44 -17.14
C ALA A 79 9.71 20.76 -18.64
N CYS A 80 9.81 19.71 -19.47
CA CYS A 80 9.54 19.78 -20.90
C CYS A 80 8.13 20.31 -21.16
N ALA A 81 7.99 21.17 -22.18
CA ALA A 81 6.71 21.74 -22.62
C ALA A 81 5.90 20.79 -23.50
N ASN A 82 6.55 19.77 -24.10
CA ASN A 82 5.86 18.81 -24.96
C ASN A 82 5.14 17.75 -24.12
N SER A 83 3.81 17.83 -24.08
CA SER A 83 2.94 16.84 -23.43
C SER A 83 2.94 15.47 -24.14
N GLU A 84 3.37 15.39 -25.40
CA GLU A 84 3.41 14.18 -26.22
C GLU A 84 4.82 13.61 -26.34
N CYS A 85 5.72 13.94 -25.40
CA CYS A 85 7.09 13.45 -25.50
C CYS A 85 7.16 11.93 -25.33
N THR A 86 7.47 11.21 -26.41
CA THR A 86 7.58 9.75 -26.40
C THR A 86 8.71 9.21 -25.53
N ARG A 87 9.65 10.07 -25.11
CA ARG A 87 10.70 9.69 -24.15
C ARG A 87 10.18 9.48 -22.73
N HIS A 88 8.97 9.96 -22.40
CA HIS A 88 8.29 9.62 -21.14
C HIS A 88 8.16 8.10 -20.95
N THR A 89 8.19 7.32 -22.03
CA THR A 89 8.03 5.86 -22.00
C THR A 89 9.32 5.09 -22.35
N SER A 90 10.46 5.77 -22.49
CA SER A 90 11.68 5.18 -23.06
C SER A 90 12.49 4.30 -22.10
N ASP A 91 12.15 4.29 -20.80
CA ASP A 91 12.71 3.34 -19.82
C ASP A 91 11.91 2.03 -19.74
N GLY A 92 10.83 1.90 -20.52
CA GLY A 92 9.96 0.72 -20.51
C GLY A 92 9.15 0.55 -19.21
N ALA A 93 9.24 1.47 -18.25
CA ALA A 93 8.58 1.36 -16.95
C ALA A 93 7.23 2.07 -16.89
N GLY A 94 6.82 2.74 -17.99
CA GLY A 94 5.50 3.36 -18.19
C GLY A 94 5.03 4.36 -17.12
N ASN A 95 5.93 4.82 -16.24
CA ASN A 95 5.61 5.76 -15.17
C ASN A 95 5.43 7.19 -15.69
N ILE A 96 4.52 7.97 -15.10
CA ILE A 96 4.47 9.41 -15.37
C ILE A 96 5.77 10.04 -14.86
N LEU A 97 6.63 10.47 -15.78
CA LEU A 97 7.84 11.18 -15.42
C LEU A 97 7.89 12.47 -16.20
N LEU A 98 7.79 13.62 -15.55
CA LEU A 98 8.15 14.88 -16.21
C LEU A 98 9.64 14.82 -16.58
N LEU A 99 9.95 15.11 -17.85
CA LEU A 99 11.34 15.17 -18.30
C LEU A 99 11.91 16.56 -18.10
N VAL A 100 13.16 16.62 -17.63
CA VAL A 100 13.90 17.88 -17.49
C VAL A 100 14.19 18.48 -18.86
N ALA A 101 13.80 19.72 -19.07
CA ALA A 101 14.14 20.50 -20.24
C ALA A 101 15.64 20.80 -20.28
N LYS A 102 16.23 20.70 -21.47
CA LYS A 102 17.66 20.91 -21.72
C LYS A 102 17.91 22.06 -22.70
N ILE A 103 16.92 22.36 -23.54
CA ILE A 103 17.01 23.36 -24.59
C ILE A 103 15.78 24.27 -24.54
N GLU A 104 15.95 25.52 -24.97
CA GLU A 104 14.88 26.49 -25.17
C GLU A 104 14.82 26.89 -26.65
N CYS A 105 13.61 27.05 -27.19
CA CYS A 105 13.42 27.59 -28.53
C CYS A 105 13.96 29.02 -28.61
N VAL A 106 14.91 29.27 -29.51
CA VAL A 106 15.54 30.59 -29.68
C VAL A 106 14.53 31.66 -30.01
N GLN A 107 13.54 31.34 -30.83
CA GLN A 107 12.51 32.31 -31.21
C GLN A 107 11.68 32.71 -29.99
N CYS A 108 11.18 31.75 -29.22
CA CYS A 108 10.48 32.04 -27.97
C CYS A 108 11.33 32.82 -26.97
N CYS A 109 12.62 32.48 -26.83
CA CYS A 109 13.56 33.19 -25.97
C CYS A 109 13.70 34.67 -26.37
N ARG A 110 13.88 34.94 -27.67
CA ARG A 110 13.94 36.32 -28.21
C ARG A 110 12.64 37.09 -28.02
N LEU A 111 11.52 36.39 -28.13
CA LEU A 111 10.18 36.96 -28.02
C LEU A 111 9.69 37.10 -26.57
N GLY A 112 10.47 36.63 -25.58
CA GLY A 112 10.06 36.66 -24.17
C GLY A 112 8.87 35.76 -23.85
N ILE A 113 8.59 34.75 -24.67
CA ILE A 113 7.54 33.76 -24.40
C ILE A 113 7.95 32.94 -23.17
N SER A 114 6.99 32.70 -22.27
CA SER A 114 7.22 31.93 -21.04
C SER A 114 7.89 30.58 -21.35
N ARG A 115 8.93 30.27 -20.58
CA ARG A 115 9.69 29.01 -20.62
C ARG A 115 8.85 27.77 -20.41
N GLU A 116 7.68 27.93 -19.80
CA GLU A 116 6.71 26.85 -19.62
C GLU A 116 6.26 26.25 -20.96
N HIS A 117 6.26 27.06 -22.03
CA HIS A 117 5.79 26.68 -23.35
C HIS A 117 6.93 26.52 -24.38
N SER A 118 8.15 26.93 -24.05
CA SER A 118 9.27 27.04 -25.00
C SER A 118 10.47 26.11 -24.72
N CYS A 119 10.43 25.34 -23.64
CA CYS A 119 11.53 24.48 -23.20
C CYS A 119 11.31 22.99 -23.51
N PHE A 120 12.32 22.31 -24.03
CA PHE A 120 12.23 20.91 -24.48
C PHE A 120 13.37 20.04 -23.92
N CYS A 121 13.10 18.74 -23.71
CA CYS A 121 14.09 17.81 -23.15
C CYS A 121 15.17 17.38 -24.15
N SER A 122 14.88 17.46 -25.45
CA SER A 122 15.82 17.19 -26.54
C SER A 122 15.34 17.86 -27.84
N PRO A 123 16.23 18.01 -28.83
CA PRO A 123 15.84 18.55 -30.12
C PRO A 123 14.79 17.70 -30.85
N ASP A 124 14.85 16.36 -30.74
CA ASP A 124 13.83 15.48 -31.32
C ASP A 124 12.44 15.73 -30.71
N CYS A 125 12.39 15.95 -29.40
CA CYS A 125 11.16 16.28 -28.68
C CYS A 125 10.57 17.61 -29.17
N PHE A 126 11.42 18.61 -29.42
CA PHE A 126 11.01 19.88 -30.03
C PHE A 126 10.43 19.67 -31.44
N ARG A 127 11.08 18.87 -32.30
CA ARG A 127 10.57 18.59 -33.66
C ARG A 127 9.21 17.90 -33.63
N LEU A 128 9.01 16.94 -32.72
CA LEU A 128 7.71 16.29 -32.52
C LEU A 128 6.62 17.30 -32.10
N ALA A 129 6.95 18.20 -31.19
CA ALA A 129 6.03 19.23 -30.69
C ALA A 129 5.75 20.36 -31.70
N TRP A 130 6.51 20.47 -32.78
CA TRP A 130 6.51 21.64 -33.67
C TRP A 130 5.13 22.00 -34.22
N HIS A 131 4.32 20.98 -34.56
CA HIS A 131 2.99 21.17 -35.12
C HIS A 131 2.06 22.02 -34.23
N LYS A 132 2.21 21.90 -32.90
CA LYS A 132 1.53 22.72 -31.88
C LYS A 132 2.34 23.96 -31.53
N HIS A 133 3.65 23.81 -31.31
CA HIS A 133 4.51 24.88 -30.83
C HIS A 133 4.57 26.08 -31.78
N LYS A 134 4.53 25.87 -33.11
CA LYS A 134 4.55 26.96 -34.10
C LYS A 134 3.42 27.98 -33.90
N GLN A 135 2.27 27.56 -33.36
CA GLN A 135 1.13 28.45 -33.11
C GLN A 135 1.47 29.56 -32.11
N LEU A 136 2.43 29.34 -31.21
CA LEU A 136 2.93 30.35 -30.29
C LEU A 136 3.62 31.50 -31.03
N HIS A 137 4.13 31.25 -32.23
CA HIS A 137 4.78 32.26 -33.08
C HIS A 137 3.78 32.98 -34.00
N ASP A 138 2.59 32.43 -34.21
CA ASP A 138 1.57 32.92 -35.15
C ASP A 138 0.56 33.89 -34.51
N THR A 139 0.76 34.31 -33.26
CA THR A 139 -0.19 35.22 -32.59
C THR A 139 -0.13 36.64 -33.17
N GLN A 140 -1.28 37.31 -33.24
CA GLN A 140 -1.45 38.59 -33.96
C GLN A 140 -0.55 39.72 -33.43
N ALA A 141 -0.30 39.75 -32.12
CA ALA A 141 0.65 40.67 -31.49
C ALA A 141 2.12 40.45 -31.91
N LEU A 142 2.45 39.23 -32.37
CA LEU A 142 3.79 38.80 -32.76
C LEU A 142 4.09 39.09 -34.23
N VAL A 143 3.10 38.97 -35.10
CA VAL A 143 3.15 39.43 -36.49
C VAL A 143 3.41 40.96 -36.53
N GLU A 144 2.77 41.72 -35.65
CA GLU A 144 3.00 43.17 -35.52
C GLU A 144 4.40 43.53 -35.00
N ALA A 145 4.99 42.72 -34.12
CA ALA A 145 6.36 42.92 -33.62
C ALA A 145 7.43 42.58 -34.67
N GLN A 146 7.20 41.53 -35.47
CA GLN A 146 8.06 41.16 -36.61
C GLN A 146 8.04 42.24 -37.71
N LEU A 147 6.86 42.80 -38.00
CA LEU A 147 6.70 43.92 -38.94
C LEU A 147 7.45 45.18 -38.49
N ARG A 148 7.57 45.44 -37.17
CA ARG A 148 8.33 46.58 -36.64
C ARG A 148 9.85 46.40 -36.70
N GLN A 149 10.35 45.17 -36.66
CA GLN A 149 11.80 44.90 -36.66
C GLN A 149 12.37 44.60 -38.06
N GLY A 150 11.51 44.45 -39.09
CA GLY A 150 11.95 44.30 -40.47
C GLY A 150 12.75 43.02 -40.75
N ILE A 151 12.53 41.95 -39.98
CA ILE A 151 13.27 40.69 -40.14
C ILE A 151 12.35 39.62 -40.72
N ASP A 152 12.61 39.24 -41.98
CA ASP A 152 11.97 38.12 -42.65
C ASP A 152 12.65 36.81 -42.22
N PHE A 153 11.97 35.99 -41.40
CA PHE A 153 12.51 34.74 -40.88
C PHE A 153 11.78 33.54 -41.48
N PRO A 154 12.41 32.81 -42.43
CA PRO A 154 11.79 31.62 -43.01
C PRO A 154 11.85 30.45 -42.01
N TRP A 155 10.80 30.25 -41.24
CA TRP A 155 10.69 29.25 -40.17
C TRP A 155 11.06 27.80 -40.59
N LYS A 156 10.95 27.45 -41.87
CA LYS A 156 11.38 26.15 -42.40
C LYS A 156 12.89 25.92 -42.27
N SER A 157 13.71 26.96 -42.31
CA SER A 157 15.16 26.84 -42.14
C SER A 157 15.57 26.64 -40.67
N GLN A 158 14.76 27.10 -39.71
CA GLN A 158 15.01 26.93 -38.26
C GLN A 158 14.78 25.49 -37.76
N LEU A 159 13.96 24.69 -38.44
CA LEU A 159 13.83 23.25 -38.18
C LEU A 159 15.11 22.47 -38.51
N HIS A 160 15.91 23.00 -39.46
CA HIS A 160 17.11 22.35 -39.99
C HIS A 160 18.43 22.95 -39.44
N ASN A 161 18.45 24.23 -39.04
CA ASN A 161 19.62 24.91 -38.45
C ASN A 161 19.65 24.79 -36.91
N MET A 162 20.01 23.60 -36.45
CA MET A 162 19.96 23.18 -35.04
C MET A 162 21.09 23.71 -34.14
N ASP A 163 22.08 24.42 -34.68
CA ASP A 163 23.27 24.87 -33.94
C ASP A 163 23.02 26.07 -33.00
N THR A 164 21.77 26.52 -32.88
CA THR A 164 21.37 27.64 -32.03
C THR A 164 20.15 27.23 -31.22
N PHE A 165 20.34 26.46 -30.15
CA PHE A 165 19.39 26.45 -29.03
C PHE A 165 19.93 27.36 -27.93
N CYS A 166 19.06 28.09 -27.24
CA CYS A 166 19.50 28.82 -26.06
C CYS A 166 19.75 27.81 -24.92
N PRO A 167 20.95 27.81 -24.31
CA PRO A 167 21.13 27.09 -23.06
C PRO A 167 20.26 27.75 -21.99
N LEU A 168 19.69 26.93 -21.09
CA LEU A 168 18.91 27.46 -19.99
C LEU A 168 19.81 28.29 -19.06
N PRO A 169 19.36 29.47 -18.58
CA PRO A 169 20.16 30.28 -17.68
C PRO A 169 20.42 29.59 -16.35
N LYS A 170 21.41 30.11 -15.61
CA LYS A 170 21.72 29.67 -14.25
C LYS A 170 20.48 29.84 -13.35
N GLU A 171 20.27 28.88 -12.47
CA GLU A 171 19.11 28.85 -11.58
C GLU A 171 19.13 29.99 -10.56
N SER A 172 17.97 30.61 -10.39
CA SER A 172 17.65 31.43 -9.23
C SER A 172 16.53 30.77 -8.43
N TRP A 173 16.45 31.11 -7.15
CA TRP A 173 15.64 30.39 -6.17
C TRP A 173 14.68 31.35 -5.49
N VAL A 174 13.42 30.93 -5.41
CA VAL A 174 12.35 31.65 -4.69
C VAL A 174 12.11 30.89 -3.40
N LYS A 175 12.26 31.55 -2.26
CA LYS A 175 11.97 30.95 -0.95
C LYS A 175 10.46 30.69 -0.84
N VAL A 176 10.08 29.45 -0.53
CA VAL A 176 8.67 29.02 -0.47
C VAL A 176 8.22 28.65 0.95
N GLN A 177 9.13 28.23 1.82
CA GLN A 177 8.80 27.92 3.21
C GLN A 177 10.01 28.12 4.14
N ASP A 178 9.71 28.64 5.33
CA ASP A 178 10.65 28.83 6.43
C ASP A 178 10.53 27.74 7.50
N GLU A 179 11.68 27.37 8.04
CA GLU A 179 11.86 26.64 9.30
C GLU A 179 10.93 25.43 9.51
N ASN A 180 10.80 24.58 8.49
CA ASN A 180 10.01 23.35 8.60
C ASN A 180 10.75 22.16 8.00
N ARG A 181 10.79 21.05 8.74
CA ARG A 181 11.40 19.79 8.29
C ARG A 181 10.63 19.11 7.15
N SER A 182 9.40 19.56 6.89
CA SER A 182 8.50 19.03 5.88
C SER A 182 8.08 20.09 4.88
N TYR A 183 7.77 19.66 3.65
CA TYR A 183 7.22 20.50 2.60
C TYR A 183 6.18 19.73 1.79
N SER A 184 5.05 20.36 1.51
CA SER A 184 4.00 19.77 0.65
C SER A 184 3.93 20.56 -0.66
N PRO A 185 4.40 20.00 -1.78
CA PRO A 185 4.37 20.68 -3.06
C PRO A 185 2.95 21.04 -3.50
N THR A 186 2.81 22.22 -4.09
CA THR A 186 1.55 22.76 -4.62
C THR A 186 1.50 22.63 -6.15
N ALA A 187 0.33 22.91 -6.74
CA ALA A 187 0.17 22.97 -8.20
C ALA A 187 1.18 23.93 -8.87
N ALA A 188 1.52 25.05 -8.21
CA ALA A 188 2.50 26.02 -8.71
C ALA A 188 3.94 25.48 -8.74
N ASP A 189 4.20 24.40 -7.99
CA ASP A 189 5.52 23.79 -7.93
C ASP A 189 5.71 22.75 -9.04
N VAL A 190 4.63 22.27 -9.66
CA VAL A 190 4.68 21.22 -10.70
C VAL A 190 5.63 21.62 -11.84
N GLY A 191 6.56 20.71 -12.14
CA GLY A 191 7.61 20.91 -13.14
C GLY A 191 8.73 21.87 -12.71
N HIS A 192 8.77 22.34 -11.47
CA HIS A 192 9.91 23.03 -10.87
C HIS A 192 10.79 22.05 -10.09
N VAL A 193 11.99 22.49 -9.75
CA VAL A 193 12.87 21.79 -8.80
C VAL A 193 12.71 22.43 -7.43
N ILE A 194 12.63 21.61 -6.39
CA ILE A 194 12.67 22.08 -5.00
C ILE A 194 14.07 21.89 -4.45
N ARG A 195 14.62 22.93 -3.82
CA ARG A 195 15.85 22.91 -3.05
C ARG A 195 15.50 23.00 -1.57
N VAL A 196 16.07 22.10 -0.79
CA VAL A 196 16.09 22.22 0.66
C VAL A 196 17.48 22.65 1.12
N GLU A 197 17.52 23.58 2.06
CA GLU A 197 18.71 24.02 2.77
C GLU A 197 18.56 23.64 4.24
N CYS A 198 19.48 22.80 4.75
CA CYS A 198 19.61 22.50 6.16
C CYS A 198 20.76 23.32 6.75
N LYS A 199 20.46 24.14 7.75
CA LYS A 199 21.43 24.86 8.58
C LYS A 199 21.51 24.20 9.94
N ALA A 200 22.66 23.62 10.25
CA ALA A 200 22.94 22.95 11.51
C ALA A 200 23.83 23.86 12.38
N THR A 201 23.32 24.28 13.53
CA THR A 201 24.03 25.15 14.49
C THR A 201 24.43 24.33 15.71
N LYS A 202 25.74 24.21 15.97
CA LYS A 202 26.22 23.55 17.20
C LYS A 202 25.88 24.42 18.42
N ARG A 203 25.22 23.84 19.43
CA ARG A 203 24.88 24.54 20.68
C ARG A 203 26.13 24.98 21.46
N VAL A 204 27.23 24.23 21.32
CA VAL A 204 28.52 24.51 21.96
C VAL A 204 29.56 24.81 20.87
N GLY A 205 30.18 25.99 20.94
CA GLY A 205 31.22 26.43 20.00
C GLY A 205 30.73 27.20 18.76
N GLY A 206 29.42 27.39 18.56
CA GLY A 206 28.84 28.36 17.61
C GLY A 206 29.06 28.08 16.12
N GLY A 207 29.58 26.90 15.75
CA GLY A 207 29.77 26.53 14.35
C GLY A 207 28.44 26.31 13.63
N VAL A 208 28.21 27.03 12.53
CA VAL A 208 27.07 26.84 11.62
C VAL A 208 27.54 26.10 10.38
N LEU A 209 26.94 24.95 10.11
CA LEU A 209 27.17 24.18 8.89
C LEU A 209 25.91 24.21 8.04
N THR A 210 26.07 24.37 6.73
CA THR A 210 24.94 24.44 5.79
C THR A 210 25.09 23.37 4.72
N LYS A 211 23.99 22.69 4.40
CA LYS A 211 23.92 21.71 3.32
C LYS A 211 22.66 21.93 2.51
N THR A 212 22.80 21.99 1.18
CA THR A 212 21.68 22.05 0.25
C THR A 212 21.55 20.76 -0.53
N VAL A 213 20.31 20.39 -0.86
CA VAL A 213 19.96 19.28 -1.76
C VAL A 213 18.83 19.73 -2.68
N ASP A 214 18.97 19.40 -3.96
CA ASP A 214 17.98 19.66 -4.99
C ASP A 214 17.25 18.36 -5.31
N THR A 215 15.94 18.44 -5.41
CA THR A 215 15.06 17.31 -5.74
C THR A 215 14.97 17.07 -7.26
N GLY A 216 14.22 16.04 -7.67
CA GLY A 216 13.73 15.94 -9.04
C GLY A 216 12.68 17.02 -9.35
N LEU A 217 12.10 16.97 -10.55
CA LEU A 217 10.95 17.82 -10.88
C LEU A 217 9.76 17.43 -10.01
N VAL A 218 9.03 18.39 -9.48
CA VAL A 218 7.75 18.14 -8.83
C VAL A 218 6.80 17.54 -9.86
N LEU A 219 6.35 16.31 -9.61
CA LEU A 219 5.41 15.60 -10.49
C LEU A 219 3.98 16.07 -10.20
N PRO A 220 3.10 16.17 -11.22
CA PRO A 220 1.68 16.37 -10.98
C PRO A 220 1.10 15.14 -10.28
N PHE A 221 0.03 15.32 -9.52
CA PHE A 221 -0.67 14.18 -8.97
C PHE A 221 -1.35 13.40 -10.12
N PRO A 222 -1.25 12.05 -10.16
CA PRO A 222 -1.85 11.24 -11.21
C PRO A 222 -3.38 11.43 -11.27
N PRO A 223 -3.98 11.33 -12.46
CA PRO A 223 -5.43 11.29 -12.58
C PRO A 223 -5.98 10.07 -11.83
N MET A 224 -7.15 10.22 -11.22
CA MET A 224 -7.83 9.11 -10.54
C MET A 224 -8.01 7.92 -11.49
N PRO A 225 -7.98 6.67 -10.98
CA PRO A 225 -8.40 5.50 -11.72
C PRO A 225 -9.69 5.72 -12.49
N PRO A 226 -9.84 5.14 -13.69
CA PRO A 226 -11.12 5.07 -14.36
C PRO A 226 -12.18 4.52 -13.40
N ARG A 227 -13.37 5.13 -13.36
CA ARG A 227 -14.42 4.68 -12.44
C ARG A 227 -14.86 3.27 -12.82
N ARG A 228 -14.93 2.39 -11.82
CA ARG A 228 -15.52 1.05 -11.96
C ARG A 228 -17.05 1.15 -11.98
N GLN A 229 -17.69 0.28 -12.75
CA GLN A 229 -19.15 0.25 -12.86
C GLN A 229 -19.74 -0.65 -11.77
N MET A 230 -20.72 -0.12 -11.03
CA MET A 230 -21.58 -0.92 -10.16
C MET A 230 -22.65 -1.60 -11.03
N LEU A 231 -22.66 -2.92 -11.07
CA LEU A 231 -23.60 -3.71 -11.87
C LEU A 231 -24.60 -4.40 -10.95
N ALA A 232 -25.88 -4.35 -11.32
CA ALA A 232 -26.92 -5.08 -10.65
C ALA A 232 -26.84 -6.57 -10.98
N ASN A 233 -27.31 -7.42 -10.06
CA ASN A 233 -27.42 -8.85 -10.29
C ASN A 233 -28.42 -9.14 -11.42
N VAL A 234 -27.93 -9.78 -12.49
CA VAL A 234 -28.70 -10.06 -13.73
C VAL A 234 -29.88 -10.99 -13.45
N ASN A 235 -29.79 -11.85 -12.43
CA ASN A 235 -30.86 -12.77 -12.04
C ASN A 235 -32.01 -12.08 -11.27
N GLU A 236 -31.82 -10.84 -10.82
CA GLU A 236 -32.82 -10.09 -10.05
C GLU A 236 -33.48 -8.93 -10.83
N GLU A 237 -33.18 -8.76 -12.14
CA GLU A 237 -33.77 -7.71 -13.01
C GLU A 237 -35.31 -7.74 -13.10
N ARG A 238 -35.99 -8.76 -12.55
CA ARG A 238 -37.46 -8.93 -12.65
C ARG A 238 -38.25 -8.85 -11.34
N LEU A 239 -37.66 -8.49 -10.19
CA LEU A 239 -38.42 -8.29 -8.94
C LEU A 239 -38.47 -6.84 -8.45
N THR A 240 -39.15 -6.04 -9.27
CA THR A 240 -40.08 -4.95 -8.93
C THR A 240 -39.56 -3.58 -8.42
N PRO A 241 -40.16 -2.46 -8.92
CA PRO A 241 -40.00 -1.08 -8.43
C PRO A 241 -40.49 -0.77 -6.99
N ARG A 242 -40.47 -1.72 -6.04
CA ARG A 242 -41.02 -1.54 -4.68
C ARG A 242 -40.27 -2.28 -3.56
N LEU A 243 -38.95 -2.41 -3.64
CA LEU A 243 -38.17 -2.56 -2.40
C LEU A 243 -38.19 -1.20 -1.68
N ARG A 244 -39.14 -1.03 -0.76
CA ARG A 244 -39.04 -0.04 0.32
C ARG A 244 -37.86 -0.48 1.18
N GLN A 245 -36.66 0.02 0.87
CA GLN A 245 -35.38 -0.47 1.37
C GLN A 245 -35.15 -0.12 2.85
N ILE A 246 -35.70 -0.94 3.75
CA ILE A 246 -35.09 -1.12 5.07
C ILE A 246 -33.81 -1.93 4.87
N GLY A 247 -32.69 -1.47 5.44
CA GLY A 247 -31.49 -2.28 5.57
C GLY A 247 -30.64 -2.48 4.30
N VAL A 248 -30.60 -1.50 3.38
CA VAL A 248 -29.65 -1.53 2.24
C VAL A 248 -28.35 -0.84 2.57
N PHE A 249 -27.21 -1.52 2.44
CA PHE A 249 -25.92 -0.98 2.80
C PHE A 249 -24.81 -1.50 1.89
N ARG A 250 -23.75 -0.70 1.78
CA ARG A 250 -22.57 -1.01 0.96
C ARG A 250 -21.44 -1.54 1.84
N VAL A 251 -20.82 -2.64 1.41
CA VAL A 251 -19.65 -3.24 2.07
C VAL A 251 -18.46 -3.20 1.11
N LEU A 252 -17.32 -2.74 1.61
CA LEU A 252 -16.02 -2.74 0.92
C LEU A 252 -15.04 -3.66 1.66
N THR A 253 -14.32 -4.52 0.95
CA THR A 253 -13.13 -5.19 1.46
C THR A 253 -11.92 -4.85 0.60
N TYR A 254 -10.78 -4.55 1.25
CA TYR A 254 -9.58 -4.15 0.53
C TYR A 254 -8.29 -4.40 1.31
N ASN A 255 -7.40 -5.24 0.75
CA ASN A 255 -6.01 -5.29 1.17
C ASN A 255 -5.27 -4.07 0.59
N ILE A 256 -4.80 -3.18 1.45
CA ILE A 256 -4.27 -1.86 1.05
C ILE A 256 -2.75 -1.83 0.87
N LEU A 257 -2.07 -2.97 0.95
CA LEU A 257 -0.62 -3.11 0.89
C LEU A 257 0.11 -2.29 1.97
N ALA A 258 0.58 -2.94 3.04
CA ALA A 258 1.33 -2.26 4.09
C ALA A 258 2.63 -1.63 3.56
N GLU A 259 3.07 -0.48 4.11
CA GLU A 259 4.33 0.17 3.71
C GLU A 259 5.54 -0.76 3.88
N ILE A 260 5.52 -1.61 4.91
CA ILE A 260 6.58 -2.60 5.17
C ILE A 260 6.75 -3.63 4.04
N TYR A 261 5.71 -3.85 3.22
CA TYR A 261 5.74 -4.79 2.11
C TYR A 261 5.91 -4.10 0.75
N ALA A 262 5.57 -2.82 0.65
CA ALA A 262 5.72 -1.95 -0.53
C ALA A 262 7.19 -1.63 -0.87
N THR A 263 7.99 -2.66 -1.14
CA THR A 263 9.44 -2.55 -1.37
C THR A 263 9.80 -2.72 -2.84
N ARG A 264 10.94 -2.15 -3.24
CA ARG A 264 11.46 -2.29 -4.62
C ARG A 264 11.83 -3.73 -4.97
N GLN A 265 12.14 -4.57 -3.98
CA GLN A 265 12.40 -6.00 -4.20
C GLN A 265 11.12 -6.72 -4.66
N MET A 266 9.98 -6.43 -4.04
CA MET A 266 8.69 -7.03 -4.38
C MET A 266 8.09 -6.42 -5.66
N TYR A 267 8.22 -5.10 -5.83
CA TYR A 267 7.62 -4.35 -6.94
C TYR A 267 8.69 -3.59 -7.74
N PRO A 268 9.60 -4.28 -8.46
CA PRO A 268 10.72 -3.64 -9.15
C PRO A 268 10.30 -2.73 -10.31
N TYR A 269 9.10 -2.93 -10.86
CA TYR A 269 8.50 -2.12 -11.92
C TYR A 269 7.85 -0.82 -11.41
N CYS A 270 7.49 -0.77 -10.12
CA CYS A 270 6.83 0.38 -9.53
C CYS A 270 7.88 1.38 -9.01
N PRO A 271 7.78 2.68 -9.34
CA PRO A 271 8.76 3.66 -8.91
C PRO A 271 8.65 3.88 -7.40
N ILE A 272 9.80 4.06 -6.74
CA ILE A 272 9.88 4.17 -5.27
C ILE A 272 8.94 5.26 -4.72
N TRP A 273 8.79 6.37 -5.44
CA TRP A 273 7.91 7.46 -5.03
C TRP A 273 6.42 7.08 -5.04
N ALA A 274 6.00 6.16 -5.93
CA ALA A 274 4.64 5.65 -5.97
C ALA A 274 4.40 4.55 -4.93
N LEU A 275 5.45 3.84 -4.50
CA LEU A 275 5.39 2.89 -3.37
C LEU A 275 5.34 3.60 -2.01
N SER A 276 5.91 4.81 -1.92
CA SER A 276 5.96 5.61 -0.70
C SER A 276 4.58 5.82 -0.08
N TRP A 277 4.49 5.63 1.24
CA TRP A 277 3.25 5.87 1.97
C TRP A 277 2.73 7.31 1.82
N SER A 278 3.62 8.30 1.75
CA SER A 278 3.23 9.72 1.58
C SER A 278 2.44 9.97 0.31
N PHE A 279 2.69 9.19 -0.74
CA PHE A 279 1.94 9.22 -1.98
C PHE A 279 0.69 8.33 -1.89
N ARG A 280 0.87 7.06 -1.53
CA ARG A 280 -0.23 6.06 -1.53
C ARG A 280 -1.38 6.47 -0.64
N ARG A 281 -1.13 7.09 0.53
CA ARG A 281 -2.19 7.53 1.45
C ARG A 281 -3.10 8.59 0.84
N GLU A 282 -2.57 9.51 0.02
CA GLU A 282 -3.38 10.58 -0.59
C GLU A 282 -4.28 10.01 -1.69
N LEU A 283 -3.78 9.02 -2.44
CA LEU A 283 -4.58 8.30 -3.43
C LEU A 283 -5.63 7.41 -2.76
N LEU A 284 -5.24 6.69 -1.69
CA LEU A 284 -6.13 5.84 -0.90
C LEU A 284 -7.28 6.64 -0.28
N LYS A 285 -6.99 7.83 0.24
CA LYS A 285 -8.01 8.76 0.74
C LYS A 285 -9.07 9.03 -0.32
N ARG A 286 -8.66 9.42 -1.53
CA ARG A 286 -9.58 9.74 -2.63
C ARG A 286 -10.35 8.50 -3.10
N GLU A 287 -9.69 7.35 -3.17
CA GLU A 287 -10.31 6.09 -3.58
C GLU A 287 -11.38 5.63 -2.58
N LEU A 288 -11.07 5.53 -1.29
CA LEU A 288 -12.02 5.12 -0.25
C LEU A 288 -13.22 6.07 -0.17
N GLN A 289 -12.98 7.38 -0.27
CA GLN A 289 -14.04 8.37 -0.29
C GLN A 289 -15.00 8.19 -1.49
N SER A 290 -14.47 7.79 -2.65
CA SER A 290 -15.26 7.59 -3.86
C SER A 290 -16.23 6.40 -3.77
N TYR A 291 -15.86 5.34 -3.02
CA TYR A 291 -16.73 4.18 -2.81
C TYR A 291 -17.92 4.50 -1.90
N ASN A 292 -17.71 5.39 -0.91
CA ASN A 292 -18.71 5.81 0.08
C ASN A 292 -19.41 4.61 0.76
N ALA A 293 -18.66 3.52 1.00
CA ALA A 293 -19.17 2.29 1.58
C ALA A 293 -19.65 2.50 3.01
N ASP A 294 -20.68 1.82 3.47
CA ASP A 294 -21.19 2.00 4.82
C ASP A 294 -20.41 1.18 5.85
N ILE A 295 -19.81 0.07 5.40
CA ILE A 295 -18.88 -0.77 6.15
C ILE A 295 -17.63 -0.96 5.29
N ILE A 296 -16.45 -0.80 5.89
CA ILE A 296 -15.14 -0.93 5.24
C ILE A 296 -14.28 -1.90 6.05
N CYS A 297 -13.87 -3.00 5.42
CA CYS A 297 -12.96 -4.01 5.96
C CYS A 297 -11.60 -3.88 5.25
N LEU A 298 -10.56 -3.49 5.97
CA LEU A 298 -9.21 -3.35 5.41
C LEU A 298 -8.27 -4.40 5.99
N GLN A 299 -7.38 -4.92 5.15
CA GLN A 299 -6.25 -5.76 5.54
C GLN A 299 -4.93 -5.02 5.26
N GLU A 300 -3.86 -5.44 5.93
CA GLU A 300 -2.52 -4.81 5.83
C GLU A 300 -2.48 -3.33 6.26
N VAL A 301 -3.28 -2.98 7.25
CA VAL A 301 -3.24 -1.65 7.86
C VAL A 301 -2.14 -1.61 8.90
N GLN A 302 -1.13 -0.74 8.74
CA GLN A 302 -0.10 -0.56 9.77
C GLN A 302 -0.61 0.24 10.96
N GLY A 303 -0.15 -0.12 12.17
CA GLY A 303 -0.64 0.47 13.42
C GLY A 303 -0.34 1.96 13.59
N ASP A 304 0.83 2.44 13.16
CA ASP A 304 1.19 3.86 13.16
C ASP A 304 0.33 4.66 12.17
N HIS A 305 0.08 4.11 10.98
CA HIS A 305 -0.81 4.70 9.97
C HIS A 305 -2.28 4.66 10.41
N TYR A 306 -2.72 3.62 11.13
CA TYR A 306 -4.06 3.59 11.70
C TYR A 306 -4.28 4.78 12.65
N LYS A 307 -3.36 4.98 13.60
CA LYS A 307 -3.45 6.04 14.61
C LYS A 307 -3.34 7.44 13.99
N SER A 308 -2.38 7.64 13.09
CA SER A 308 -2.04 8.98 12.57
C SER A 308 -2.84 9.41 11.34
N PHE A 309 -3.40 8.46 10.58
CA PHE A 309 -4.08 8.73 9.32
C PHE A 309 -5.50 8.16 9.28
N PHE A 310 -5.69 6.85 9.43
CA PHE A 310 -7.02 6.25 9.22
C PHE A 310 -8.05 6.67 10.27
N ALA A 311 -7.72 6.59 11.55
CA ALA A 311 -8.65 6.94 12.64
C ALA A 311 -9.17 8.38 12.52
N PRO A 312 -8.33 9.43 12.44
CA PRO A 312 -8.83 10.80 12.32
C PRO A 312 -9.58 11.04 10.99
N MET A 313 -9.08 10.50 9.87
CA MET A 313 -9.73 10.65 8.56
C MET A 313 -11.13 10.02 8.54
N MET A 314 -11.27 8.80 9.07
CA MET A 314 -12.54 8.08 9.09
C MET A 314 -13.54 8.72 10.06
N GLU A 315 -13.07 9.21 11.21
CA GLU A 315 -13.89 9.95 12.17
C GLU A 315 -14.50 11.22 11.54
N GLU A 316 -13.68 11.99 10.81
CA GLU A 316 -14.10 13.17 10.05
C GLU A 316 -15.19 12.82 9.02
N TRP A 317 -15.09 11.66 8.39
CA TRP A 317 -16.08 11.16 7.43
C TRP A 317 -17.33 10.54 8.08
N GLY A 318 -17.44 10.59 9.42
CA GLY A 318 -18.61 10.07 10.14
C GLY A 318 -18.57 8.56 10.44
N TYR A 319 -17.42 7.91 10.25
CA TYR A 319 -17.23 6.52 10.62
C TYR A 319 -16.79 6.39 12.07
N GLU A 320 -17.02 5.22 12.63
CA GLU A 320 -16.29 4.69 13.78
C GLU A 320 -15.61 3.40 13.30
N GLY A 321 -14.52 3.00 13.95
CA GLY A 321 -13.87 1.75 13.61
C GLY A 321 -12.89 1.28 14.66
N TRP A 322 -12.34 0.10 14.42
CA TRP A 322 -11.33 -0.49 15.29
C TRP A 322 -10.29 -1.28 14.52
N TYR A 323 -9.09 -1.33 15.08
CA TYR A 323 -7.92 -1.97 14.53
C TYR A 323 -7.48 -3.13 15.40
N LEU A 324 -7.11 -4.24 14.75
CA LEU A 324 -6.49 -5.39 15.38
C LEU A 324 -5.16 -5.68 14.68
N LYS A 325 -4.05 -5.45 15.40
CA LYS A 325 -2.71 -5.78 14.92
C LYS A 325 -2.48 -7.28 14.89
N LYS A 326 -1.64 -7.75 13.97
CA LYS A 326 -1.06 -9.10 14.01
C LYS A 326 -0.26 -9.31 15.31
N SER A 327 -0.20 -10.55 15.78
CA SER A 327 0.41 -10.91 17.08
C SER A 327 1.93 -11.06 17.07
N ARG A 328 2.60 -10.55 16.03
CA ARG A 328 4.05 -10.58 15.87
C ARG A 328 4.76 -9.82 17.00
N GLU A 329 5.78 -10.43 17.60
CA GLU A 329 6.75 -9.69 18.41
C GLU A 329 7.47 -8.67 17.52
N SER A 330 7.45 -7.40 17.91
CA SER A 330 7.97 -6.30 17.10
C SER A 330 9.48 -6.48 16.84
N MET A 331 9.84 -6.99 15.65
CA MET A 331 11.21 -6.95 15.11
C MET A 331 11.55 -5.54 14.58
N GLY A 332 11.18 -4.48 15.31
CA GLY A 332 11.34 -3.10 14.84
C GLY A 332 10.68 -2.04 15.74
N LEU A 333 10.58 -0.82 15.19
CA LEU A 333 9.96 0.34 15.81
C LEU A 333 8.47 0.09 16.13
N GLU A 334 8.02 0.61 17.27
CA GLU A 334 6.64 0.52 17.72
C GLU A 334 5.66 1.03 16.65
N GLY A 335 4.59 0.28 16.37
CA GLY A 335 3.52 0.67 15.45
C GLY A 335 3.67 0.22 14.00
N LYS A 336 4.81 -0.33 13.57
CA LYS A 336 5.01 -0.77 12.18
C LYS A 336 4.36 -2.10 11.80
N VAL A 337 3.88 -2.87 12.78
CA VAL A 337 3.16 -4.13 12.57
C VAL A 337 1.80 -3.83 11.93
N ASP A 338 1.48 -4.58 10.87
CA ASP A 338 0.21 -4.50 10.16
C ASP A 338 -0.89 -5.35 10.82
N GLY A 339 -2.11 -5.18 10.34
CA GLY A 339 -3.29 -5.86 10.87
C GLY A 339 -4.54 -5.57 10.05
N CYS A 340 -5.69 -5.82 10.67
CA CYS A 340 -7.00 -5.58 10.08
C CYS A 340 -7.67 -4.36 10.72
N ALA A 341 -8.37 -3.56 9.92
CA ALA A 341 -9.23 -2.49 10.42
C ALA A 341 -10.65 -2.63 9.88
N LEU A 342 -11.64 -2.37 10.73
CA LEU A 342 -13.06 -2.41 10.37
C LEU A 342 -13.70 -1.08 10.75
N PHE A 343 -14.28 -0.40 9.76
CA PHE A 343 -14.99 0.87 9.91
C PHE A 343 -16.46 0.73 9.53
N TYR A 344 -17.34 1.47 10.19
CA TYR A 344 -18.77 1.54 9.91
C TYR A 344 -19.30 2.97 10.12
N LYS A 345 -20.27 3.41 9.31
CA LYS A 345 -20.87 4.74 9.45
C LYS A 345 -21.76 4.84 10.70
N ARG A 346 -21.49 5.82 11.57
CA ARG A 346 -22.20 6.02 12.84
C ARG A 346 -23.69 6.32 12.69
N ASN A 347 -24.09 6.92 11.56
CA ASN A 347 -25.49 7.21 11.26
C ASN A 347 -26.26 6.02 10.67
N ARG A 348 -25.58 4.89 10.43
CA ARG A 348 -26.16 3.68 9.83
C ARG A 348 -26.02 2.44 10.71
N PHE A 349 -24.98 2.41 11.55
CA PHE A 349 -24.67 1.27 12.40
C PHE A 349 -24.23 1.71 13.79
N ILE A 350 -24.66 0.95 14.80
CA ILE A 350 -24.22 1.07 16.18
C ILE A 350 -23.51 -0.24 16.54
N LEU A 351 -22.29 -0.14 17.04
CA LEU A 351 -21.58 -1.30 17.55
C LEU A 351 -22.25 -1.87 18.80
N LYS A 352 -22.42 -3.19 18.83
CA LYS A 352 -22.83 -3.93 20.03
C LYS A 352 -21.69 -4.76 20.61
N GLU A 353 -21.03 -5.54 19.77
CA GLU A 353 -20.04 -6.52 20.23
C GLU A 353 -18.82 -6.54 19.30
N ARG A 354 -17.64 -6.77 19.87
CA ARG A 354 -16.38 -7.00 19.14
C ARG A 354 -15.74 -8.26 19.68
N TYR A 355 -15.33 -9.16 18.80
CA TYR A 355 -14.57 -10.36 19.13
C TYR A 355 -13.28 -10.36 18.31
N PRO A 356 -12.13 -10.02 18.91
CA PRO A 356 -10.84 -10.19 18.28
C PRO A 356 -10.49 -11.68 18.22
N VAL A 357 -9.90 -12.12 17.11
CA VAL A 357 -9.44 -13.49 16.92
C VAL A 357 -7.93 -13.45 16.64
N ASP A 358 -7.15 -14.01 17.55
CA ASP A 358 -5.73 -14.28 17.36
C ASP A 358 -5.53 -15.78 17.08
N PHE A 359 -5.09 -16.12 15.87
CA PHE A 359 -4.92 -17.51 15.49
C PHE A 359 -3.81 -18.22 16.28
N ASN A 360 -2.83 -17.48 16.82
CA ASN A 360 -1.80 -18.07 17.68
C ASN A 360 -2.38 -18.48 19.04
N GLU A 361 -3.28 -17.68 19.61
CA GLU A 361 -4.00 -18.02 20.84
C GLU A 361 -4.86 -19.27 20.62
N LEU A 362 -5.64 -19.29 19.53
CA LEU A 362 -6.45 -20.46 19.17
C LEU A 362 -5.61 -21.70 18.93
N ALA A 363 -4.42 -21.57 18.32
CA ALA A 363 -3.52 -22.70 18.08
C ALA A 363 -3.00 -23.26 19.40
N ASN A 364 -2.63 -22.39 20.33
CA ASN A 364 -2.17 -22.81 21.65
C ASN A 364 -3.27 -23.53 22.43
N ASP A 365 -4.50 -23.02 22.40
CA ASP A 365 -5.63 -23.63 23.11
C ASP A 365 -6.05 -24.96 22.49
N PHE A 366 -6.10 -25.05 21.16
CA PHE A 366 -6.29 -26.31 20.44
C PHE A 366 -5.25 -27.36 20.84
N LEU A 367 -3.95 -27.00 20.84
CA LEU A 367 -2.89 -27.94 21.19
C LEU A 367 -2.91 -28.37 22.66
N LYS A 368 -3.31 -27.48 23.59
CA LYS A 368 -3.53 -27.84 25.00
C LYS A 368 -4.68 -28.83 25.15
N GLN A 369 -5.76 -28.65 24.39
CA GLN A 369 -6.90 -29.56 24.40
C GLN A 369 -6.47 -30.94 23.89
N VAL A 370 -5.84 -31.01 22.71
CA VAL A 370 -5.34 -32.26 22.14
C VAL A 370 -4.35 -32.97 23.07
N GLN A 371 -3.47 -32.21 23.74
CA GLN A 371 -2.57 -32.78 24.74
C GLN A 371 -3.32 -33.37 25.93
N THR A 372 -4.35 -32.69 26.42
CA THR A 372 -5.14 -33.10 27.58
C THR A 372 -5.93 -34.37 27.26
N GLU A 373 -6.58 -34.43 26.10
CA GLU A 373 -7.29 -35.62 25.61
C GLU A 373 -6.34 -36.81 25.50
N TYR A 374 -5.15 -36.62 24.90
CA TYR A 374 -4.14 -37.66 24.83
C TYR A 374 -3.67 -38.12 26.21
N ASP A 375 -3.36 -37.19 27.13
CA ASP A 375 -2.88 -37.53 28.48
C ASP A 375 -3.96 -38.28 29.31
N LEU A 376 -5.25 -38.05 29.05
CA LEU A 376 -6.37 -38.81 29.66
C LEU A 376 -6.49 -40.23 29.10
N ASP A 377 -6.32 -40.40 27.78
CA ASP A 377 -6.39 -41.71 27.11
C ASP A 377 -5.09 -42.51 27.22
N TYR A 378 -4.01 -41.87 27.70
CA TYR A 378 -2.68 -42.49 27.76
C TYR A 378 -2.60 -43.60 28.81
N GLN A 379 -2.69 -44.84 28.34
CA GLN A 379 -2.51 -46.06 29.15
C GLN A 379 -1.14 -46.72 28.94
N GLY A 380 -0.21 -46.02 28.27
CA GLY A 380 1.06 -46.60 27.81
C GLY A 380 2.07 -46.84 28.94
N PRO A 381 2.86 -47.93 28.88
CA PRO A 381 3.80 -48.29 29.95
C PRO A 381 5.13 -47.51 29.94
N SER A 382 5.41 -46.68 28.92
CA SER A 382 6.74 -46.08 28.69
C SER A 382 6.69 -44.59 28.34
N MET A 383 7.51 -43.76 28.99
CA MET A 383 7.59 -42.31 28.74
C MET A 383 7.93 -41.92 27.29
N ALA A 384 8.54 -42.82 26.51
CA ALA A 384 9.01 -42.53 25.15
C ALA A 384 7.87 -42.21 24.16
N ALA A 385 6.73 -42.91 24.24
CA ALA A 385 5.59 -42.66 23.36
C ALA A 385 4.97 -41.28 23.62
N ARG A 386 4.86 -40.90 24.89
CA ARG A 386 4.40 -39.58 25.32
C ARG A 386 5.36 -38.47 24.85
N GLU A 387 6.66 -38.66 25.02
CA GLU A 387 7.67 -37.69 24.53
C GLU A 387 7.60 -37.50 23.01
N MET A 388 7.41 -38.59 22.25
CA MET A 388 7.23 -38.51 20.81
C MET A 388 5.97 -37.72 20.43
N PHE A 389 4.84 -37.94 21.12
CA PHE A 389 3.63 -37.18 20.89
C PHE A 389 3.79 -35.68 21.22
N LEU A 390 4.43 -35.35 22.34
CA LEU A 390 4.74 -33.95 22.69
C LEU A 390 5.65 -33.29 21.66
N SER A 391 6.62 -34.03 21.11
CA SER A 391 7.45 -33.56 19.99
C SER A 391 6.62 -33.27 18.74
N THR A 392 5.64 -34.12 18.42
CA THR A 392 4.67 -33.90 17.33
C THR A 392 3.84 -32.64 17.58
N LEU A 393 3.31 -32.44 18.78
CA LEU A 393 2.56 -31.22 19.14
C LEU A 393 3.43 -29.97 19.04
N ASN A 394 4.70 -30.03 19.43
CA ASN A 394 5.63 -28.91 19.28
C ASN A 394 5.86 -28.56 17.80
N LYS A 395 6.00 -29.56 16.92
CA LYS A 395 6.10 -29.34 15.47
C LYS A 395 4.82 -28.72 14.91
N MET A 396 3.66 -29.18 15.36
CA MET A 396 2.38 -28.59 14.96
C MET A 396 2.26 -27.14 15.42
N ARG A 397 2.68 -26.83 16.65
CA ARG A 397 2.74 -25.45 17.16
C ARG A 397 3.57 -24.54 16.26
N GLN A 398 4.79 -24.95 15.91
CA GLN A 398 5.67 -24.19 15.02
C GLN A 398 5.10 -24.01 13.60
N ARG A 399 4.25 -24.95 13.17
CA ARG A 399 3.56 -24.91 11.87
C ARG A 399 2.37 -23.96 11.87
N LEU A 400 1.52 -24.03 12.90
CA LEU A 400 0.29 -23.24 13.03
C LEU A 400 0.52 -21.80 13.49
N GLN A 401 1.60 -21.55 14.25
CA GLN A 401 1.90 -20.20 14.74
C GLN A 401 2.29 -19.27 13.60
N ARG A 402 1.28 -18.60 13.05
CA ARG A 402 1.32 -17.56 12.03
C ARG A 402 0.45 -16.45 12.57
N ASP A 403 1.09 -15.33 12.89
CA ASP A 403 0.62 -14.10 13.56
C ASP A 403 -0.63 -13.40 12.97
N ASN A 404 -1.33 -14.05 12.06
CA ASN A 404 -2.57 -13.64 11.46
C ASN A 404 -3.67 -13.42 12.51
N VAL A 405 -4.63 -12.56 12.16
CA VAL A 405 -5.75 -12.19 13.01
C VAL A 405 -7.04 -12.05 12.21
N ALA A 406 -8.18 -12.11 12.91
CA ALA A 406 -9.48 -11.76 12.36
C ALA A 406 -10.26 -10.87 13.34
N GLN A 407 -11.19 -10.09 12.80
CA GLN A 407 -12.11 -9.24 13.54
C GLN A 407 -13.52 -9.75 13.31
N ILE A 408 -14.30 -9.95 14.37
CA ILE A 408 -15.75 -10.22 14.27
C ILE A 408 -16.47 -9.10 15.01
N THR A 409 -17.45 -8.49 14.37
CA THR A 409 -18.19 -7.33 14.88
C THR A 409 -19.69 -7.55 14.73
N VAL A 410 -20.45 -7.36 15.79
CA VAL A 410 -21.92 -7.32 15.72
C VAL A 410 -22.39 -5.86 15.72
N LEU A 411 -23.12 -5.49 14.68
CA LEU A 411 -23.63 -4.14 14.45
C LEU A 411 -25.16 -4.14 14.47
N GLU A 412 -25.75 -3.19 15.18
CA GLU A 412 -27.18 -2.84 15.06
C GLU A 412 -27.38 -1.88 13.89
N VAL A 413 -28.32 -2.19 13.00
CA VAL A 413 -28.66 -1.34 11.86
C VAL A 413 -29.60 -0.23 12.27
N VAL A 414 -29.23 1.02 11.98
CA VAL A 414 -30.04 2.21 12.22
C VAL A 414 -30.92 2.49 11.00
N PRO A 415 -32.25 2.55 11.13
CA PRO A 415 -33.14 2.96 10.04
C PRO A 415 -32.83 4.38 9.58
N ALA A 416 -32.87 4.64 8.26
CA ALA A 416 -32.70 5.99 7.74
C ALA A 416 -33.85 6.91 8.20
N ASN A 417 -33.53 8.17 8.54
CA ASN A 417 -34.37 9.17 9.25
C ASN A 417 -35.75 9.56 8.66
N ASN A 418 -36.35 8.78 7.76
CA ASN A 418 -37.73 8.99 7.25
C ASN A 418 -38.72 7.88 7.63
N GLU A 419 -38.29 6.84 8.35
CA GLU A 419 -39.22 5.89 8.94
C GLU A 419 -39.60 6.36 10.34
N MET A 420 -40.66 7.18 10.43
CA MET A 420 -41.43 7.30 11.66
C MET A 420 -42.01 5.93 12.02
N VAL A 421 -41.20 5.04 12.59
CA VAL A 421 -41.71 3.95 13.40
C VAL A 421 -42.18 4.61 14.68
N ALA A 422 -43.50 4.76 14.77
CA ALA A 422 -44.20 5.20 15.96
C ALA A 422 -43.63 4.46 17.18
N ARG A 423 -43.03 5.24 18.08
CA ARG A 423 -42.81 5.00 19.52
C ARG A 423 -43.14 3.57 20.00
N LYS A 424 -42.09 2.75 20.16
CA LYS A 424 -41.81 1.86 21.32
C LYS A 424 -40.49 1.13 21.10
N SER A 425 -39.46 1.49 21.88
CA SER A 425 -38.36 0.62 22.37
C SER A 425 -38.02 -0.67 21.57
N GLN A 426 -37.70 -0.59 20.28
CA GLN A 426 -37.18 -1.74 19.54
C GLN A 426 -35.83 -1.38 18.93
N SER A 427 -34.80 -2.09 19.40
CA SER A 427 -33.47 -2.14 18.78
C SER A 427 -33.63 -2.50 17.29
N GLY A 428 -32.83 -1.89 16.43
CA GLY A 428 -32.73 -2.28 15.03
C GLY A 428 -32.21 -3.71 14.86
N PRO A 429 -32.35 -4.30 13.65
CA PRO A 429 -31.84 -5.64 13.38
C PRO A 429 -30.31 -5.68 13.55
N LEU A 430 -29.80 -6.82 14.03
CA LEU A 430 -28.37 -7.04 14.19
C LEU A 430 -27.79 -7.73 12.96
N ILE A 431 -26.55 -7.41 12.61
CA ILE A 431 -25.76 -8.12 11.60
C ILE A 431 -24.36 -8.41 12.16
N CYS A 432 -23.77 -9.52 11.72
CA CYS A 432 -22.39 -9.87 12.01
C CYS A 432 -21.52 -9.54 10.80
N VAL A 433 -20.46 -8.78 11.01
CA VAL A 433 -19.44 -8.48 9.99
C VAL A 433 -18.10 -8.96 10.50
N ALA A 434 -17.42 -9.76 9.70
CA ALA A 434 -16.07 -10.22 9.97
C ALA A 434 -15.08 -9.75 8.91
N ASN A 435 -13.83 -9.56 9.33
CA ASN A 435 -12.70 -9.16 8.51
C ASN A 435 -11.49 -10.03 8.85
N VAL A 436 -10.82 -10.63 7.86
CA VAL A 436 -9.68 -11.52 8.10
C VAL A 436 -8.54 -11.29 7.08
N HIS A 437 -7.32 -11.58 7.52
CA HIS A 437 -6.16 -11.78 6.65
C HIS A 437 -5.49 -13.11 7.00
N ILE A 438 -5.78 -14.16 6.21
CA ILE A 438 -5.27 -15.52 6.38
C ILE A 438 -3.80 -15.62 5.94
N PHE A 439 -3.06 -16.60 6.46
CA PHE A 439 -1.65 -16.79 6.16
C PHE A 439 -1.34 -16.86 4.66
N SER A 440 -0.32 -16.13 4.20
CA SER A 440 -0.08 -15.95 2.76
C SER A 440 0.74 -17.06 2.09
N ASN A 441 1.63 -17.72 2.82
CA ASN A 441 2.60 -18.64 2.19
C ASN A 441 1.89 -19.81 1.49
N PRO A 442 2.06 -19.97 0.16
CA PRO A 442 1.37 -20.99 -0.62
C PRO A 442 1.79 -22.42 -0.27
N LYS A 443 2.93 -22.63 0.42
CA LYS A 443 3.41 -23.95 0.86
C LYS A 443 2.71 -24.48 2.12
N PHE A 444 1.71 -23.77 2.63
CA PHE A 444 1.00 -24.13 3.86
C PHE A 444 -0.52 -24.03 3.69
N PRO A 445 -1.11 -24.68 2.65
CA PRO A 445 -2.55 -24.61 2.43
C PRO A 445 -3.34 -25.20 3.62
N ASP A 446 -2.75 -26.19 4.31
CA ASP A 446 -3.27 -26.78 5.55
C ASP A 446 -3.37 -25.78 6.71
N VAL A 447 -2.44 -24.82 6.81
CA VAL A 447 -2.49 -23.76 7.83
C VAL A 447 -3.57 -22.74 7.49
N LYS A 448 -3.73 -22.39 6.20
CA LYS A 448 -4.82 -21.52 5.73
C LYS A 448 -6.18 -22.14 6.03
N MET A 449 -6.31 -23.44 5.77
CA MET A 449 -7.51 -24.21 6.06
C MET A 449 -7.78 -24.31 7.56
N TRP A 450 -6.76 -24.58 8.38
CA TRP A 450 -6.91 -24.60 9.84
C TRP A 450 -7.37 -23.24 10.38
N GLN A 451 -6.77 -22.12 9.93
CA GLN A 451 -7.19 -20.77 10.33
C GLN A 451 -8.64 -20.49 9.91
N THR A 452 -9.00 -20.87 8.68
CA THR A 452 -10.37 -20.70 8.17
C THR A 452 -11.39 -21.51 8.98
N ASN A 453 -11.08 -22.77 9.31
CA ASN A 453 -11.94 -23.60 10.16
C ASN A 453 -12.12 -22.98 11.55
N MET A 454 -11.02 -22.55 12.19
CA MET A 454 -11.09 -21.91 13.50
C MET A 454 -11.91 -20.62 13.47
N LEU A 455 -11.79 -19.80 12.41
CA LEU A 455 -12.62 -18.62 12.23
C LEU A 455 -14.10 -18.98 12.06
N ALA A 456 -14.42 -20.02 11.27
CA ALA A 456 -15.78 -20.51 11.11
C ALA A 456 -16.38 -20.95 12.46
N LYS A 457 -15.64 -21.73 13.27
CA LYS A 457 -16.09 -22.12 14.62
C LYS A 457 -16.31 -20.92 15.55
N GLN A 458 -15.49 -19.87 15.46
CA GLN A 458 -15.74 -18.63 16.22
C GLN A 458 -17.01 -17.91 15.74
N LEU A 459 -17.22 -17.83 14.43
CA LEU A 459 -18.43 -17.24 13.84
C LEU A 459 -19.68 -18.01 14.24
N GLU A 460 -19.63 -19.35 14.24
CA GLU A 460 -20.76 -20.19 14.66
C GLU A 460 -21.22 -19.87 16.08
N ARG A 461 -20.26 -19.70 17.01
CA ARG A 461 -20.54 -19.34 18.42
C ARG A 461 -21.26 -18.00 18.53
N VAL A 462 -20.92 -17.05 17.67
CA VAL A 462 -21.50 -15.70 17.69
C VAL A 462 -22.86 -15.65 16.96
N THR A 463 -23.03 -16.43 15.90
CA THR A 463 -24.09 -16.21 14.91
C THR A 463 -25.22 -17.23 14.95
N LEU A 464 -24.95 -18.53 15.18
CA LEU A 464 -25.96 -19.60 14.97
C LEU A 464 -27.14 -19.49 15.94
N ASN A 465 -26.87 -19.36 17.24
CA ASN A 465 -27.92 -19.28 18.27
C ASN A 465 -28.81 -18.03 18.14
N ARG A 466 -28.34 -17.02 17.42
CA ARG A 466 -29.01 -15.74 17.20
C ARG A 466 -29.52 -15.57 15.77
N ASN A 467 -29.22 -16.53 14.90
CA ASN A 467 -29.46 -16.48 13.46
C ASN A 467 -29.05 -15.14 12.83
N LEU A 468 -27.82 -14.67 13.15
CA LEU A 468 -27.36 -13.35 12.69
C LEU A 468 -27.04 -13.36 11.19
N PRO A 469 -27.59 -12.42 10.39
CA PRO A 469 -27.11 -12.15 9.05
C PRO A 469 -25.61 -11.85 9.08
N THR A 470 -24.81 -12.62 8.35
CA THR A 470 -23.35 -12.60 8.47
C THR A 470 -22.70 -12.27 7.13
N ILE A 471 -21.73 -11.36 7.17
CA ILE A 471 -20.82 -11.04 6.07
C ILE A 471 -19.39 -11.26 6.56
N LEU A 472 -18.62 -12.04 5.82
CA LEU A 472 -17.20 -12.29 6.10
C LEU A 472 -16.37 -11.79 4.92
N CYS A 473 -15.63 -10.72 5.15
CA CYS A 473 -14.69 -10.12 4.22
C CYS A 473 -13.26 -10.57 4.54
N GLY A 474 -12.40 -10.62 3.53
CA GLY A 474 -10.98 -10.74 3.81
C GLY A 474 -10.13 -11.16 2.63
N ASP A 475 -8.82 -11.11 2.87
CA ASP A 475 -7.80 -11.77 2.07
C ASP A 475 -7.58 -13.18 2.64
N PHE A 476 -8.03 -14.19 1.91
CA PHE A 476 -7.91 -15.59 2.28
C PHE A 476 -6.62 -16.22 1.77
N ASN A 477 -5.86 -15.52 0.92
CA ASN A 477 -4.68 -16.05 0.26
C ASN A 477 -4.90 -17.44 -0.37
N SER A 478 -6.13 -17.73 -0.81
CA SER A 478 -6.54 -19.06 -1.28
C SER A 478 -7.39 -18.93 -2.54
N GLU A 479 -7.06 -19.69 -3.59
CA GLU A 479 -7.75 -19.63 -4.89
C GLU A 479 -9.11 -20.39 -4.87
N PRO A 480 -9.99 -20.19 -5.88
CA PRO A 480 -11.28 -20.90 -5.95
C PRO A 480 -11.17 -22.42 -6.07
N SER A 481 -9.98 -22.94 -6.41
CA SER A 481 -9.65 -24.37 -6.47
C SER A 481 -9.18 -24.96 -5.12
N SER A 482 -9.04 -24.15 -4.08
CA SER A 482 -8.47 -24.55 -2.79
C SER A 482 -9.47 -25.24 -1.87
N ALA A 483 -8.95 -25.97 -0.87
CA ALA A 483 -9.75 -26.54 0.23
C ALA A 483 -10.52 -25.46 1.00
N VAL A 484 -9.93 -24.26 1.14
CA VAL A 484 -10.55 -23.12 1.82
C VAL A 484 -11.83 -22.71 1.08
N TYR A 485 -11.76 -22.56 -0.24
CA TYR A 485 -12.91 -22.16 -1.03
C TYR A 485 -13.99 -23.26 -1.04
N GLU A 486 -13.59 -24.52 -1.17
CA GLU A 486 -14.52 -25.65 -1.06
C GLU A 486 -15.22 -25.70 0.30
N PHE A 487 -14.46 -25.59 1.40
CA PHE A 487 -15.00 -25.55 2.76
C PHE A 487 -16.03 -24.43 2.94
N MET A 488 -15.70 -23.21 2.51
CA MET A 488 -16.58 -22.05 2.64
C MET A 488 -17.87 -22.18 1.82
N THR A 489 -17.84 -22.87 0.66
CA THR A 489 -19.00 -22.98 -0.23
C THR A 489 -19.84 -24.24 -0.02
N ARG A 490 -19.21 -25.34 0.41
CA ARG A 490 -19.87 -26.64 0.62
C ARG A 490 -20.12 -26.98 2.08
N ASN A 491 -19.74 -26.09 3.00
CA ASN A 491 -19.81 -26.29 4.45
C ASN A 491 -18.88 -27.39 4.99
N HIS A 492 -18.12 -28.08 4.13
CA HIS A 492 -17.25 -29.19 4.48
C HIS A 492 -16.17 -29.36 3.42
N VAL A 493 -14.99 -29.86 3.82
CA VAL A 493 -13.94 -30.29 2.89
C VAL A 493 -13.49 -31.73 3.20
N PRO A 494 -13.46 -32.63 2.20
CA PRO A 494 -12.99 -34.00 2.38
C PRO A 494 -11.52 -34.08 2.84
N LEU A 495 -11.20 -35.08 3.68
CA LEU A 495 -9.84 -35.30 4.16
C LEU A 495 -8.86 -35.72 3.05
N ASP A 496 -9.33 -36.28 1.94
CA ASP A 496 -8.51 -36.67 0.78
C ASP A 496 -8.18 -35.50 -0.16
N HIS A 497 -8.68 -34.29 0.15
CA HIS A 497 -8.34 -33.10 -0.62
C HIS A 497 -6.82 -32.83 -0.60
N PRO A 498 -6.18 -32.49 -1.73
CA PRO A 498 -4.71 -32.32 -1.82
C PRO A 498 -4.12 -31.33 -0.80
N ASP A 499 -4.79 -30.21 -0.56
CA ASP A 499 -4.39 -29.22 0.45
C ASP A 499 -4.39 -29.77 1.89
N ILE A 500 -5.24 -30.75 2.19
CA ILE A 500 -5.34 -31.40 3.51
C ILE A 500 -4.30 -32.51 3.67
N GLN A 501 -3.91 -33.15 2.56
CA GLN A 501 -2.88 -34.19 2.51
C GLN A 501 -1.44 -33.62 2.47
N HIS A 502 -1.30 -32.30 2.37
CA HIS A 502 -0.01 -31.59 2.34
C HIS A 502 0.85 -31.65 3.63
N PRO A 503 0.30 -31.73 4.87
CA PRO A 503 1.10 -31.80 6.09
C PRO A 503 2.08 -32.98 6.12
N PRO A 504 3.20 -32.87 6.86
CA PRO A 504 4.10 -34.00 7.09
C PRO A 504 3.32 -35.21 7.68
N PRO A 505 3.66 -36.46 7.29
CA PRO A 505 2.94 -37.66 7.77
C PRO A 505 2.82 -37.77 9.29
N GLN A 506 3.77 -37.19 10.03
CA GLN A 506 3.73 -37.19 11.50
C GLN A 506 2.59 -36.34 12.07
N LEU A 507 2.06 -35.38 11.31
CA LEU A 507 0.96 -34.51 11.72
C LEU A 507 -0.41 -35.01 11.21
N ALA A 508 -0.43 -35.94 10.25
CA ALA A 508 -1.63 -36.35 9.53
C ALA A 508 -2.77 -36.78 10.47
N ASN A 509 -2.46 -37.53 11.55
CA ASN A 509 -3.47 -37.98 12.51
C ASN A 509 -4.18 -36.82 13.22
N ILE A 510 -3.45 -35.74 13.55
CA ILE A 510 -4.04 -34.58 14.23
C ILE A 510 -4.89 -33.76 13.26
N TYR A 511 -4.49 -33.67 11.99
CA TYR A 511 -5.33 -33.04 10.97
C TYR A 511 -6.56 -33.88 10.65
N ALA A 512 -6.45 -35.21 10.64
CA ALA A 512 -7.58 -36.12 10.42
C ALA A 512 -8.61 -36.11 11.55
N SER A 513 -8.21 -35.70 12.77
CA SER A 513 -9.14 -35.49 13.88
C SER A 513 -9.80 -34.11 13.87
N LEU A 514 -9.41 -33.21 12.95
CA LEU A 514 -10.09 -31.93 12.82
C LEU A 514 -11.46 -32.14 12.20
N ASP A 515 -12.46 -31.59 12.86
CA ASP A 515 -13.80 -31.44 12.31
C ASP A 515 -13.78 -30.30 11.27
N LEU A 516 -13.64 -30.66 10.00
CA LEU A 516 -13.54 -29.73 8.86
C LEU A 516 -14.92 -29.48 8.23
N GLU A 517 -15.90 -29.13 9.07
CA GLU A 517 -17.23 -28.70 8.65
C GLU A 517 -17.72 -27.45 9.41
N HIS A 518 -18.72 -26.74 8.87
CA HIS A 518 -19.39 -25.61 9.53
C HIS A 518 -20.87 -25.52 9.14
N ASN A 519 -21.69 -24.87 9.98
CA ASN A 519 -23.14 -24.82 9.82
C ASN A 519 -23.68 -23.44 9.38
N ILE A 520 -22.80 -22.54 8.92
CA ILE A 520 -23.19 -21.15 8.59
C ILE A 520 -23.88 -21.05 7.22
N GLY A 521 -23.52 -21.89 6.24
CA GLY A 521 -24.10 -21.85 4.89
C GLY A 521 -23.68 -20.62 4.10
N PHE A 522 -22.38 -20.39 3.92
CA PHE A 522 -21.90 -19.23 3.17
C PHE A 522 -22.06 -19.40 1.64
N ALA A 523 -22.26 -18.28 0.96
CA ALA A 523 -22.09 -18.16 -0.48
C ALA A 523 -21.12 -17.00 -0.80
N SER A 524 -20.41 -17.09 -1.93
CA SER A 524 -19.63 -15.94 -2.42
C SER A 524 -20.55 -14.88 -3.00
N ALA A 525 -20.42 -13.65 -2.52
CA ALA A 525 -21.24 -12.53 -2.97
C ALA A 525 -20.89 -12.10 -4.39
N TYR A 526 -19.61 -12.16 -4.78
CA TYR A 526 -19.19 -11.83 -6.15
C TYR A 526 -19.70 -12.87 -7.15
N ALA A 527 -19.52 -14.17 -6.86
CA ALA A 527 -20.09 -15.23 -7.69
C ALA A 527 -21.63 -15.15 -7.76
N SER A 528 -22.30 -14.75 -6.69
CA SER A 528 -23.77 -14.58 -6.69
C SER A 528 -24.24 -13.44 -7.60
N VAL A 529 -23.48 -12.34 -7.70
CA VAL A 529 -23.84 -11.16 -8.51
C VAL A 529 -23.44 -11.33 -9.97
N PHE A 530 -22.24 -11.84 -10.23
CA PHE A 530 -21.65 -11.91 -11.57
C PHE A 530 -21.75 -13.29 -12.23
N GLY A 531 -22.20 -14.32 -11.50
CA GLY A 531 -22.28 -15.70 -11.95
C GLY A 531 -20.99 -16.50 -11.81
N ALA A 532 -19.87 -15.83 -11.52
CA ALA A 532 -18.56 -16.43 -11.27
C ALA A 532 -17.70 -15.48 -10.42
N GLU A 533 -16.60 -16.00 -9.88
CA GLU A 533 -15.55 -15.17 -9.29
C GLU A 533 -14.92 -14.26 -10.36
N PRO A 534 -14.36 -13.09 -9.97
CA PRO A 534 -13.58 -12.27 -10.90
C PRO A 534 -12.36 -13.04 -11.41
N GLU A 535 -11.74 -12.58 -12.50
CA GLU A 535 -10.52 -13.21 -13.02
C GLU A 535 -9.34 -13.08 -12.04
N TYR A 536 -9.33 -12.00 -11.25
CA TYR A 536 -8.31 -11.72 -10.25
C TYR A 536 -8.80 -10.71 -9.22
N THR A 537 -8.19 -10.76 -8.04
CA THR A 537 -8.29 -9.75 -6.99
C THR A 537 -6.91 -9.26 -6.56
N ASN A 538 -5.85 -10.00 -6.87
CA ASN A 538 -4.46 -9.57 -6.80
C ASN A 538 -3.84 -9.63 -8.20
N TYR A 539 -3.15 -8.56 -8.62
CA TYR A 539 -2.60 -8.42 -9.97
C TYR A 539 -1.18 -7.84 -9.93
N THR A 540 -0.18 -8.72 -9.86
CA THR A 540 1.24 -8.33 -9.87
C THR A 540 1.95 -8.83 -11.12
N GLY A 541 3.15 -8.30 -11.39
CA GLY A 541 3.97 -8.76 -12.52
C GLY A 541 4.50 -10.21 -12.42
N HIS A 542 4.32 -10.90 -11.28
CA HIS A 542 4.82 -12.27 -11.08
C HIS A 542 3.72 -13.28 -10.75
N TRP A 543 2.60 -12.84 -10.17
CA TRP A 543 1.46 -13.69 -9.87
C TRP A 543 0.15 -12.89 -9.94
N THR A 544 -0.91 -13.54 -10.40
CA THR A 544 -2.25 -12.96 -10.55
C THR A 544 -3.27 -14.06 -10.24
N GLY A 545 -4.28 -13.73 -9.44
CA GLY A 545 -5.29 -14.69 -9.04
C GLY A 545 -6.34 -14.09 -8.11
N VAL A 546 -7.29 -14.93 -7.69
CA VAL A 546 -8.40 -14.56 -6.78
C VAL A 546 -8.08 -15.06 -5.39
N VAL A 547 -7.93 -14.14 -4.45
CA VAL A 547 -7.63 -14.45 -3.04
C VAL A 547 -8.46 -13.65 -2.04
N ASP A 548 -9.13 -12.60 -2.52
CA ASP A 548 -10.01 -11.77 -1.71
C ASP A 548 -11.46 -12.17 -1.95
N TYR A 549 -12.23 -12.30 -0.86
CA TYR A 549 -13.63 -12.74 -0.95
C TYR A 549 -14.55 -11.93 -0.04
N VAL A 550 -15.82 -11.90 -0.42
CA VAL A 550 -16.93 -11.47 0.43
C VAL A 550 -17.91 -12.62 0.52
N TRP A 551 -17.89 -13.33 1.63
CA TRP A 551 -18.83 -14.39 1.96
C TRP A 551 -20.06 -13.80 2.65
N TYR A 552 -21.24 -14.35 2.40
CA TYR A 552 -22.47 -13.92 3.06
C TYR A 552 -23.43 -15.07 3.31
N THR A 553 -24.36 -14.90 4.25
CA THR A 553 -25.44 -15.86 4.53
C THR A 553 -26.65 -15.63 3.61
N PRO A 554 -26.83 -16.41 2.53
CA PRO A 554 -27.82 -16.15 1.50
C PRO A 554 -29.26 -16.32 1.97
N GLU A 555 -29.50 -17.02 3.09
CA GLU A 555 -30.85 -17.12 3.68
C GLU A 555 -31.35 -15.78 4.25
N THR A 556 -30.43 -14.90 4.64
CA THR A 556 -30.71 -13.68 5.40
C THR A 556 -30.38 -12.38 4.66
N LEU A 557 -29.47 -12.44 3.69
CA LEU A 557 -28.96 -11.28 2.95
C LEU A 557 -29.08 -11.51 1.44
N THR A 558 -29.23 -10.41 0.69
CA THR A 558 -29.18 -10.41 -0.78
C THR A 558 -28.14 -9.40 -1.26
N PRO A 559 -27.04 -9.84 -1.93
CA PRO A 559 -26.17 -8.95 -2.70
C PRO A 559 -26.85 -8.65 -4.04
N PHE A 560 -27.30 -7.42 -4.24
CA PHE A 560 -28.06 -7.02 -5.43
C PHE A 560 -27.23 -6.21 -6.42
N ALA A 561 -26.06 -5.71 -6.01
CA ALA A 561 -25.10 -5.08 -6.92
C ALA A 561 -23.66 -5.29 -6.47
N GLY A 562 -22.74 -5.31 -7.43
CA GLY A 562 -21.31 -5.50 -7.22
C GLY A 562 -20.49 -4.59 -8.12
N LEU A 563 -19.33 -4.16 -7.62
CA LEU A 563 -18.40 -3.31 -8.34
C LEU A 563 -17.52 -4.17 -9.25
N LYS A 564 -17.69 -4.02 -10.57
CA LYS A 564 -16.98 -4.81 -11.57
C LYS A 564 -15.47 -4.55 -11.51
N VAL A 565 -14.66 -5.60 -11.49
CA VAL A 565 -13.20 -5.51 -11.62
C VAL A 565 -12.83 -5.03 -13.02
N HIS A 566 -11.88 -4.09 -13.11
CA HIS A 566 -11.37 -3.61 -14.39
C HIS A 566 -10.58 -4.69 -15.10
N PRO A 567 -10.66 -4.80 -16.43
CA PRO A 567 -9.84 -5.73 -17.19
C PRO A 567 -8.37 -5.25 -17.24
N PRO A 568 -7.39 -6.13 -17.56
CA PRO A 568 -5.97 -5.79 -17.47
C PRO A 568 -5.57 -4.58 -18.31
N GLU A 569 -6.21 -4.40 -19.48
CA GLU A 569 -5.93 -3.28 -20.37
C GLU A 569 -6.20 -1.94 -19.69
N VAL A 570 -7.18 -1.87 -18.78
CA VAL A 570 -7.51 -0.66 -18.03
C VAL A 570 -6.56 -0.46 -16.85
N LEU A 571 -6.17 -1.53 -16.15
CA LEU A 571 -5.23 -1.47 -15.03
C LEU A 571 -3.84 -1.00 -15.47
N GLU A 572 -3.42 -1.42 -16.67
CA GLU A 572 -2.11 -1.12 -17.23
C GLU A 572 -2.13 0.08 -18.20
N ALA A 573 -3.29 0.55 -18.67
CA ALA A 573 -3.39 1.61 -19.69
C ALA A 573 -2.54 2.85 -19.36
N TYR A 574 -2.52 3.23 -18.08
CA TYR A 574 -1.89 4.45 -17.63
C TYR A 574 -0.39 4.29 -17.36
N SER A 575 -0.01 3.28 -16.57
CA SER A 575 1.39 3.09 -16.15
C SER A 575 2.15 2.03 -16.95
N LYS A 576 1.48 1.28 -17.84
CA LYS A 576 2.01 0.12 -18.58
C LYS A 576 2.69 -0.93 -17.70
N THR A 577 2.28 -1.03 -16.44
CA THR A 577 2.80 -1.97 -15.45
C THR A 577 1.65 -2.59 -14.67
N ALA A 578 1.89 -3.78 -14.12
CA ALA A 578 1.04 -4.39 -13.11
C ALA A 578 0.94 -3.54 -11.82
N LEU A 579 0.17 -4.02 -10.85
CA LEU A 579 -0.09 -3.31 -9.59
C LEU A 579 0.95 -3.66 -8.51
N PRO A 580 1.25 -2.74 -7.57
CA PRO A 580 0.80 -1.36 -7.52
C PRO A 580 1.52 -0.51 -8.58
N ASN A 581 0.90 0.61 -8.95
CA ASN A 581 1.46 1.59 -9.86
C ASN A 581 1.04 3.02 -9.44
N CYS A 582 1.38 4.03 -10.25
CA CYS A 582 1.06 5.41 -9.91
C CYS A 582 -0.44 5.75 -9.97
N GLN A 583 -1.31 4.89 -10.53
CA GLN A 583 -2.76 5.07 -10.54
C GLN A 583 -3.47 4.14 -9.55
N PHE A 584 -2.91 2.98 -9.22
CA PHE A 584 -3.48 1.98 -8.33
C PHE A 584 -2.50 1.64 -7.20
N LEU A 585 -2.89 1.90 -5.95
CA LEU A 585 -1.97 1.95 -4.80
C LEU A 585 -1.62 0.60 -4.15
N SER A 586 -2.42 -0.43 -4.41
CA SER A 586 -2.24 -1.77 -3.85
C SER A 586 -2.04 -2.74 -5.00
N ASP A 587 -1.38 -3.86 -4.73
CA ASP A 587 -1.38 -5.03 -5.60
C ASP A 587 -2.73 -5.77 -5.63
N HIS A 588 -3.60 -5.47 -4.67
CA HIS A 588 -4.98 -5.96 -4.64
C HIS A 588 -5.97 -4.97 -5.26
N ILE A 589 -7.14 -5.48 -5.64
CA ILE A 589 -8.27 -4.74 -6.18
C ILE A 589 -9.39 -4.75 -5.13
N PRO A 590 -9.94 -3.58 -4.76
CA PRO A 590 -11.01 -3.54 -3.76
C PRO A 590 -12.27 -4.23 -4.27
N LEU A 591 -12.91 -5.03 -3.42
CA LEU A 591 -14.20 -5.65 -3.70
C LEU A 591 -15.30 -4.89 -2.97
N CYS A 592 -16.37 -4.52 -3.68
CA CYS A 592 -17.42 -3.66 -3.15
C CYS A 592 -18.80 -4.13 -3.63
N LEU A 593 -19.72 -4.36 -2.70
CA LEU A 593 -21.09 -4.82 -3.01
C LEU A 593 -22.14 -4.04 -2.23
N ASP A 594 -23.33 -3.95 -2.81
CA ASP A 594 -24.53 -3.47 -2.13
C ASP A 594 -25.40 -4.66 -1.70
N PHE A 595 -25.72 -4.69 -0.41
CA PHE A 595 -26.52 -5.72 0.25
C PHE A 595 -27.86 -5.17 0.70
N SER A 596 -28.86 -6.05 0.80
CA SER A 596 -30.11 -5.82 1.50
C SER A 596 -30.39 -6.93 2.50
N ILE A 597 -31.06 -6.60 3.60
CA ILE A 597 -31.54 -7.59 4.58
C ILE A 597 -32.87 -8.15 4.11
N LYS A 598 -32.99 -9.48 4.06
CA LYS A 598 -34.24 -10.14 3.69
C LYS A 598 -35.30 -9.94 4.78
N ALA A 599 -36.55 -9.69 4.39
CA ALA A 599 -37.66 -9.44 5.31
C ALA A 599 -37.88 -10.58 6.34
N ALA A 600 -37.60 -11.83 5.95
CA ALA A 600 -37.68 -12.99 6.85
C ALA A 600 -36.69 -12.89 8.02
N ALA A 601 -35.51 -12.32 7.81
CA ALA A 601 -34.51 -12.13 8.86
C ALA A 601 -34.92 -11.02 9.85
N ILE A 602 -35.68 -10.01 9.41
CA ILE A 602 -36.15 -8.91 10.26
C ILE A 602 -37.24 -9.40 11.24
N ASN A 603 -38.11 -10.31 10.80
CA ASN A 603 -39.23 -10.79 11.62
C ASN A 603 -38.85 -11.80 12.71
N ASN A 604 -37.72 -12.48 12.57
CA ASN A 604 -37.21 -13.44 13.57
C ASN A 604 -36.48 -12.77 14.75
N GLY A 605 -36.24 -11.46 14.70
CA GLY A 605 -35.57 -10.69 15.76
C GLY A 605 -36.50 -10.13 16.85
N ARG A 606 -37.75 -10.60 16.95
CA ARG A 606 -38.64 -10.23 18.07
C ARG A 606 -38.23 -10.99 19.35
N TYR A 607 -37.21 -10.47 20.03
CA TYR A 607 -36.91 -10.83 21.42
C TYR A 607 -37.58 -9.86 22.39
#